data_AF-W1XMS7-F1
#
_entry.id   AF-W1XMS7-F1
#
_cell.length_a   1.000
_cell.length_b   1.000
_cell.length_c   1.000
_cell.angle_alpha   90.00
_cell.angle_beta   90.00
_cell.angle_gamma   90.00
#
_symmetry.space_group_name_H-M   'P 1'
#
loop_
_entity.id
_entity.type
_entity.pdbx_description
1 polymer ?
#
loop_
_entity_poly.entity_id
_entity_poly.type
_entity_poly.pdbx_seq_one_letter_code
_entity_poly.pdbx_strand_id
1 'polypeptide(L)'
;AAHTIHPLAGQGVNLGYRDVDALIDVLVNARSRGEAWASYPILKRYQMRRMADNFIMQSGMDLFYAGFSNNLPPLRFVRNL
;
A
#
# COMPACT_ATOMS: atom_id res chain seq x y z
N ALA A 1 -6.04 26.41 -10.26
CA ALA A 1 -7.06 25.62 -9.53
C ALA A 1 -6.39 24.39 -8.95
N ALA A 2 -6.14 24.40 -7.65
CA ALA A 2 -5.48 23.31 -6.93
C ALA A 2 -6.54 22.31 -6.46
N HIS A 3 -6.65 21.18 -7.16
CA HIS A 3 -7.39 20.02 -6.64
C HIS A 3 -6.38 19.00 -6.14
N THR A 4 -5.71 19.34 -5.04
CA THR A 4 -4.98 18.38 -4.23
C THR A 4 -6.03 17.58 -3.46
N ILE A 5 -6.40 16.43 -4.02
CA ILE A 5 -7.24 15.45 -3.33
C ILE A 5 -6.53 15.14 -2.01
N HIS A 6 -7.12 15.56 -0.89
CA HIS A 6 -6.65 15.20 0.44
C HIS A 6 -6.56 13.66 0.50
N PRO A 7 -5.42 13.08 0.89
CA PRO A 7 -5.40 11.66 1.25
C PRO A 7 -6.43 11.51 2.37
N LEU A 8 -7.40 10.61 2.17
CA LEU A 8 -8.51 10.33 3.08
C LEU A 8 -8.07 10.57 4.54
N ALA A 9 -8.55 11.67 5.13
CA ALA A 9 -8.17 12.11 6.47
C ALA A 9 -8.55 10.99 7.45
N GLY A 10 -7.57 10.17 7.84
CA GLY A 10 -7.78 8.93 8.60
C GLY A 10 -6.97 7.72 8.11
N GLN A 11 -6.43 7.72 6.89
CA GLN A 11 -5.61 6.61 6.39
C GLN A 11 -4.14 6.68 6.85
N GLY A 12 -3.61 7.88 7.08
CA GLY A 12 -2.19 8.06 7.43
C GLY A 12 -1.77 7.34 8.72
N VAL A 13 -2.64 7.32 9.74
CA VAL A 13 -2.38 6.62 11.01
C VAL A 13 -2.40 5.10 10.81
N ASN A 14 -3.36 4.57 10.05
CA ASN A 14 -3.42 3.14 9.73
C ASN A 14 -2.25 2.68 8.86
N LEU A 15 -1.79 3.53 7.93
CA LEU A 15 -0.56 3.33 7.16
C LEU A 15 0.66 3.31 8.08
N GLY A 16 0.75 4.25 9.02
CA GLY A 16 1.82 4.31 10.02
C GLY A 16 1.88 3.06 10.92
N TYR A 17 0.74 2.54 11.38
CA TYR A 17 0.73 1.29 12.15
C TYR A 17 1.22 0.09 11.32
N ARG A 18 0.80 -0.01 10.05
CA ARG A 18 1.30 -1.06 9.14
C ARG A 18 2.79 -0.93 8.84
N ASP A 19 3.31 0.29 8.74
CA ASP A 19 4.74 0.55 8.59
C ASP A 19 5.52 0.07 9.82
N VAL A 20 5.02 0.36 11.03
CA VAL A 20 5.64 -0.07 12.29
C VAL A 20 5.62 -1.59 12.42
N ASP A 21 4.49 -2.25 12.16
CA ASP A 21 4.38 -3.71 12.22
C ASP A 21 5.36 -4.38 11.23
N ALA A 22 5.39 -3.90 9.99
CA ALA A 22 6.30 -4.43 8.97
C ALA A 22 7.78 -4.20 9.33
N LEU A 23 8.10 -3.07 9.96
CA LEU A 23 9.45 -2.80 10.44
C LEU A 23 9.83 -3.75 11.57
N ILE A 24 8.96 -3.94 12.57
CA ILE A 24 9.18 -4.87 13.68
C ILE A 24 9.43 -6.28 13.14
N ASP A 25 8.60 -6.75 12.22
CA ASP A 25 8.75 -8.07 11.59
C ASP A 25 10.13 -8.24 10.95
N VAL A 26 10.58 -7.25 10.17
CA VAL A 26 11.87 -7.30 9.47
C VAL A 26 13.03 -7.32 10.47
N LEU A 27 12.98 -6.48 11.51
CA LEU A 27 14.04 -6.40 12.51
C LEU A 27 14.11 -7.65 13.39
N VAL A 28 12.96 -8.17 13.82
CA VAL A 28 12.86 -9.40 14.63
C VAL A 28 13.38 -10.60 13.85
N ASN A 29 12.99 -10.74 12.58
CA ASN A 29 13.49 -11.81 11.71
C ASN A 29 15.00 -11.71 11.44
N ALA A 30 15.52 -10.50 11.23
CA ALA A 30 16.96 -10.30 11.05
C ALA A 30 17.72 -10.67 12.33
N ARG A 31 17.21 -10.24 13.50
CA ARG A 31 17.80 -10.54 14.80
C ARG A 31 17.78 -12.04 15.10
N SER A 32 16.68 -12.75 14.80
CA SER A 32 16.58 -14.20 15.05
C SER A 32 17.53 -15.02 14.18
N ARG A 33 17.93 -14.49 13.03
CA ARG A 33 18.92 -15.10 12.11
C ARG A 33 20.37 -14.71 12.43
N GLY A 34 20.61 -13.87 13.44
CA GLY A 34 21.94 -13.35 13.75
C GLY A 34 22.47 -12.33 12.74
N GLU A 35 21.60 -11.77 11.89
CA GLU A 35 21.97 -10.70 10.96
C GLU A 35 22.21 -9.40 11.76
N ALA A 36 23.04 -8.49 11.20
CA ALA A 36 23.17 -7.13 11.70
C ALA A 36 21.85 -6.36 11.46
N TRP A 37 20.88 -6.53 12.36
CA TRP A 37 19.50 -6.06 12.21
C TRP A 37 19.37 -4.54 12.03
N ALA A 38 20.34 -3.75 12.52
CA ALA A 38 20.41 -2.30 12.31
C ALA A 38 21.15 -1.90 11.01
N SER A 39 21.53 -2.85 10.16
CA SER A 39 22.30 -2.58 8.94
C SER A 39 21.42 -2.10 7.79
N TYR A 40 22.02 -1.33 6.89
CA TYR A 40 21.36 -0.81 5.70
C TYR A 40 20.67 -1.89 4.83
N PRO A 41 21.25 -3.08 4.59
CA PRO A 41 20.57 -4.15 3.85
C PRO A 41 19.23 -4.58 4.45
N ILE A 42 19.09 -4.57 5.78
CA ILE A 42 17.84 -4.94 6.48
C ILE A 42 16.79 -3.85 6.28
N LEU A 43 17.19 -2.59 6.46
CA LEU A 43 16.32 -1.43 6.24
C LEU A 43 15.86 -1.32 4.77
N LYS A 44 16.74 -1.65 3.82
CA LYS A 44 16.38 -1.72 2.40
C LYS A 44 15.36 -2.82 2.11
N ARG A 45 15.46 -3.96 2.80
CA ARG A 45 14.48 -5.07 2.71
C ARG A 45 13.09 -4.61 3.18
N TYR A 46 13.03 -3.88 4.29
CA TYR A 46 11.81 -3.21 4.76
C TYR A 46 11.26 -2.24 3.71
N GLN A 47 12.10 -1.34 3.19
CA GLN A 47 11.68 -0.32 2.21
C GLN A 47 11.08 -0.94 0.94
N MET A 48 11.70 -2.01 0.40
CA MET A 48 11.19 -2.70 -0.79
C MET A 48 9.82 -3.32 -0.55
N ARG A 49 9.57 -3.90 0.63
CA ARG A 49 8.27 -4.47 1.00
C ARG A 49 7.19 -3.39 1.05
N ARG A 50 7.49 -2.25 1.68
CA ARG A 50 6.54 -1.13 1.77
C ARG A 50 6.27 -0.44 0.44
N MET A 51 7.26 -0.36 -0.45
CA MET A 51 7.04 0.13 -1.81
C MET A 51 6.03 -0.73 -2.57
N ALA A 52 6.12 -2.06 -2.46
CA ALA A 52 5.18 -2.97 -3.10
C ALA A 52 3.77 -2.83 -2.51
N ASP A 53 3.64 -2.80 -1.18
CA ASP A 53 2.35 -2.65 -0.49
C ASP A 53 1.66 -1.31 -0.85
N ASN A 54 2.43 -0.22 -0.84
CA ASN A 54 1.93 1.11 -1.18
C ASN A 54 1.51 1.18 -2.65
N PHE A 55 2.26 0.55 -3.56
CA PHE A 55 1.92 0.47 -4.98
C PHE A 55 0.63 -0.33 -5.24
N ILE A 56 0.43 -1.45 -4.53
CA ILE A 56 -0.79 -2.25 -4.63
C ILE A 56 -2.00 -1.45 -4.14
N MET A 57 -1.87 -0.76 -3.00
CA MET A 57 -2.94 0.09 -2.47
C MET A 57 -3.32 1.19 -3.48
N GLN A 58 -2.32 1.85 -4.07
CA GLN A 58 -2.55 2.91 -5.06
C GLN A 58 -3.18 2.36 -6.34
N SER A 59 -2.66 1.25 -6.87
CA SER A 59 -3.22 0.57 -8.05
C SER A 59 -4.66 0.09 -7.83
N GLY A 60 -4.97 -0.40 -6.62
CA GLY A 60 -6.32 -0.77 -6.24
C GLY A 60 -7.26 0.43 -6.25
N MET A 61 -6.84 1.56 -5.67
CA MET A 61 -7.62 2.80 -5.70
C MET A 61 -7.83 3.32 -7.11
N ASP A 62 -6.81 3.25 -7.98
CA ASP A 62 -6.92 3.63 -9.39
C ASP A 62 -7.88 2.70 -10.16
N LEU A 63 -7.88 1.40 -9.87
CA LEU A 63 -8.82 0.44 -10.46
C LEU A 63 -10.26 0.69 -9.99
N PHE A 64 -10.47 0.97 -8.70
CA PHE A 64 -11.78 1.36 -8.18
C PHE A 64 -12.24 2.67 -8.81
N TYR A 65 -11.38 3.67 -8.91
CA TYR A 65 -11.70 4.93 -9.57
C TYR A 65 -12.01 4.71 -11.05
N ALA A 66 -11.19 3.96 -11.79
CA ALA A 66 -11.43 3.68 -13.20
C ALA A 66 -12.69 2.85 -13.45
N GLY A 67 -13.01 1.91 -12.56
CA GLY A 67 -14.17 1.01 -12.66
C GLY A 67 -15.50 1.67 -12.22
N PHE A 68 -15.47 2.61 -11.27
CA PHE A 68 -16.67 3.28 -10.77
C PHE A 68 -16.84 4.73 -11.28
N SER A 69 -15.77 5.43 -11.66
CA SER A 69 -15.82 6.78 -12.24
C SER A 69 -16.09 6.77 -13.74
N ASN A 70 -15.92 5.63 -14.41
CA ASN A 70 -16.43 5.45 -15.76
C ASN A 70 -17.90 5.02 -15.68
N ASN A 71 -18.79 5.90 -16.13
CA ASN A 71 -20.19 5.59 -16.37
C ASN A 71 -20.31 4.72 -17.64
N LEU A 72 -19.64 3.57 -17.65
CA LEU A 72 -19.46 2.74 -18.84
C LEU A 72 -20.71 1.83 -19.01
N PRO A 73 -21.42 1.94 -20.15
CA PRO A 73 -22.53 1.06 -20.53
C PRO A 73 -22.32 -0.47 -20.53
N PRO A 74 -21.10 -1.07 -20.65
CA PRO A 74 -20.94 -2.52 -20.76
C PRO A 74 -21.17 -3.27 -19.43
N LEU A 75 -21.08 -2.60 -18.27
CA LEU A 75 -21.44 -3.21 -16.97
C LEU A 75 -22.95 -3.51 -16.87
N ARG A 76 -23.80 -2.81 -17.65
CA ARG A 76 -25.24 -3.16 -17.75
C ARG A 76 -25.47 -4.42 -18.58
N PHE A 77 -24.60 -4.73 -19.55
CA PHE A 77 -24.74 -5.91 -20.40
C PHE A 77 -24.40 -7.21 -19.65
N VAL A 78 -23.39 -7.18 -18.77
CA VAL A 78 -23.00 -8.36 -17.96
C VAL A 78 -24.01 -8.65 -16.84
N ARG A 79 -24.76 -7.64 -16.37
CA ARG A 79 -25.81 -7.83 -15.35
C ARG A 79 -27.12 -8.43 -15.90
N ASN A 80 -27.32 -8.39 -17.21
CA ASN A 80 -28.53 -8.87 -17.87
C ASN A 80 -28.32 -10.18 -18.67
N LEU A 81 -27.24 -10.90 -18.39
CA LEU A 81 -27.08 -12.31 -18.77
C LEU A 81 -27.37 -13.21 -17.57
#